data_AF-A0AA43L320-F1
#
_entry.id   AF-A0AA43L320-F1
#
_cell.length_a   1.000
_cell.length_b   1.000
_cell.length_c   1.000
_cell.angle_alpha   90.00
_cell.angle_beta   90.00
_cell.angle_gamma   90.00
#
_symmetry.space_group_name_H-M   'P 1'
#
loop_
_entity.id
_entity.type
_entity.pdbx_description
1 polymer ?
#
loop_
_entity_poly.entity_id
_entity_poly.type
_entity_poly.pdbx_seq_one_letter_code
_entity_poly.pdbx_strand_id
1 'polypeptide(L)'
;MEEKCPQCAAPLKRATEINSLIETEIIECEYCGYTCKIDPKMKKTAALLNTPNVLARNKRIRDREYREERQRIEDQKSEKQKKKESRDRLLLYMFPIICVILCMLIDMLRK
;
A
#
# COMPACT_ATOMS: atom_id res chain seq x y z
N MET A 1 30.04 30.05 9.34
CA MET A 1 29.60 31.08 8.38
C MET A 1 28.07 31.06 8.41
N GLU A 2 27.44 32.17 8.80
CA GLU A 2 25.97 32.29 8.86
C GLU A 2 25.41 32.42 7.44
N GLU A 3 24.47 31.55 7.05
CA GLU A 3 23.82 31.60 5.74
C GLU A 3 22.75 32.72 5.74
N LYS A 4 22.93 33.72 4.88
CA LYS A 4 21.98 34.81 4.66
C LYS A 4 21.09 34.53 3.45
N CYS A 5 19.86 35.03 3.47
CA CYS A 5 18.94 34.91 2.34
C CYS A 5 19.54 35.57 1.09
N PRO A 6 19.60 34.88 -0.06
CA PRO A 6 20.17 35.45 -1.28
C PRO A 6 19.32 36.62 -1.83
N GLN A 7 18.06 36.74 -1.41
CA GLN A 7 17.12 37.73 -1.95
C GLN A 7 16.97 38.99 -1.10
N CYS A 8 17.13 38.89 0.23
CA CYS A 8 16.98 40.04 1.14
C CYS A 8 18.13 40.20 2.15
N ALA A 9 19.15 39.33 2.09
CA ALA A 9 20.28 39.26 3.02
C ALA A 9 19.92 39.10 4.52
N ALA A 10 18.64 38.89 4.85
CA ALA A 10 18.18 38.58 6.21
C ALA A 10 18.65 37.17 6.65
N PRO A 11 18.81 36.92 7.96
CA PRO A 11 19.17 35.60 8.48
C PRO A 11 18.08 34.57 8.16
N LEU A 12 18.49 33.39 7.68
CA LEU A 12 17.58 32.27 7.38
C LEU A 12 17.40 31.40 8.63
N LYS A 13 16.16 31.09 9.01
CA LYS A 13 15.88 30.05 10.00
C LYS A 13 15.64 28.73 9.28
N ARG A 14 16.31 27.66 9.75
CA ARG A 14 16.09 26.31 9.23
C ARG A 14 14.88 25.71 9.92
N ALA A 15 13.88 25.31 9.14
CA ALA A 15 12.75 24.51 9.61
C ALA A 15 12.81 23.14 8.93
N THR A 16 12.88 22.08 9.71
CA THR A 16 12.88 20.71 9.21
C THR A 16 11.45 20.20 9.23
N GLU A 17 10.82 20.05 8.07
CA GLU A 17 9.47 19.50 7.99
C GLU A 17 9.53 18.02 7.64
N ILE A 18 9.23 17.16 8.62
CA ILE A 18 9.20 15.71 8.44
C ILE A 18 7.80 15.31 8.00
N ASN A 19 7.53 15.41 6.70
CA ASN A 19 6.32 14.81 6.12
C ASN A 19 6.60 13.35 5.74
N SER A 20 5.67 12.47 6.10
CA SER A 20 5.79 11.03 6.39
C SER A 20 6.53 10.10 5.41
N LEU A 21 7.06 10.57 4.28
CA LEU A 21 7.83 9.74 3.34
C LEU A 21 9.05 10.44 2.69
N ILE A 22 9.31 11.72 2.95
CA ILE A 22 10.50 12.43 2.43
C ILE A 22 10.95 13.49 3.45
N GLU A 23 12.15 13.33 4.03
CA GLU A 23 12.82 14.41 4.75
C GLU A 23 13.34 15.43 3.72
N THR A 24 12.54 16.45 3.44
CA THR A 24 12.98 17.62 2.66
C THR A 24 13.27 18.77 3.60
N GLU A 25 14.54 19.17 3.71
CA GLU A 25 14.89 20.42 4.38
C GLU A 25 14.46 21.60 3.51
N ILE A 26 13.47 22.34 3.98
CA ILE A 26 13.00 23.58 3.35
C ILE A 26 13.54 24.72 4.20
N ILE A 27 14.36 25.58 3.58
CA ILE A 27 14.78 26.81 4.24
C ILE A 27 13.86 27.92 3.76
N GLU A 28 13.11 28.51 4.70
CA GLU A 28 12.22 29.62 4.43
C GLU A 28 12.76 30.91 5.10
N CYS A 29 12.71 32.02 4.36
CA CYS A 29 13.04 33.32 4.88
C CYS A 29 11.78 34.01 5.43
N GLU A 30 11.68 34.20 6.75
CA GLU A 30 10.53 34.86 7.40
C GLU A 30 10.29 36.31 6.91
N TYR A 31 11.29 36.98 6.35
CA TYR A 31 11.18 38.40 5.94
C TYR A 31 10.62 38.59 4.53
N CYS A 32 10.94 37.71 3.59
CA CYS A 32 10.51 37.84 2.20
C CYS A 32 9.74 36.62 1.67
N GLY A 33 9.55 35.59 2.50
CA GLY A 33 8.88 34.34 2.12
C GLY A 33 9.67 33.50 1.13
N TYR A 34 10.97 33.78 0.93
CA TYR A 34 11.78 33.00 -0.01
C TYR A 34 12.01 31.58 0.52
N THR A 35 11.49 30.59 -0.18
CA THR A 35 11.67 29.16 0.13
C THR A 35 12.72 28.55 -0.80
N CYS A 36 13.79 27.99 -0.24
CA CYS A 36 14.76 27.18 -0.96
C CYS A 36 14.61 25.71 -0.53
N LYS A 37 14.37 24.84 -1.50
CA LYS A 37 14.37 23.40 -1.28
C LYS A 37 15.81 22.92 -1.39
N ILE A 38 16.40 22.43 -0.29
CA ILE A 38 17.69 21.78 -0.36
C ILE A 38 17.46 20.35 -0.82
N ASP A 39 17.80 20.08 -2.08
CA ASP A 39 17.83 18.71 -2.58
C ASP A 39 18.85 17.90 -1.77
N PRO A 40 18.43 16.82 -1.08
CA PRO A 40 19.34 15.98 -0.29
C PRO A 40 20.39 15.24 -1.15
N LYS A 41 20.38 15.42 -2.47
CA LYS A 41 21.37 14.86 -3.41
C LYS A 41 22.67 15.66 -3.52
N MET A 42 22.73 16.91 -3.07
CA MET A 42 23.91 17.75 -3.38
C MET A 42 25.00 17.81 -2.31
N LYS A 43 24.79 17.41 -1.06
CA LYS A 43 25.86 17.48 -0.05
C LYS A 43 25.83 16.31 0.94
N LYS A 44 26.64 15.28 0.66
CA LYS A 44 27.18 14.30 1.64
C LYS A 44 26.29 13.14 2.13
N THR A 45 25.17 12.85 1.50
CA THR A 45 24.26 11.74 1.92
C THR A 45 24.48 10.43 1.17
N ALA A 46 25.34 10.39 0.14
CA ALA A 46 25.62 9.16 -0.61
C ALA A 46 26.50 8.14 0.16
N ALA A 47 27.27 8.59 1.16
CA ALA A 47 28.16 7.70 1.93
C ALA A 47 27.47 7.04 3.13
N LEU A 48 26.48 7.68 3.76
CA LEU A 48 25.78 7.15 4.94
C LEU A 48 24.62 6.20 4.59
N LEU A 49 23.94 6.42 3.45
CA LEU A 49 22.87 5.55 2.94
C LEU A 49 23.37 4.23 2.32
N ASN A 50 24.68 4.12 2.04
CA ASN A 50 25.34 2.90 1.55
C ASN A 50 26.09 2.14 2.65
N THR A 51 25.73 2.35 3.92
CA THR A 51 26.25 1.48 4.98
C THR A 51 25.50 0.14 4.93
N PRO A 52 26.21 -1.01 4.89
CA PRO A 52 25.60 -2.33 4.69
C PRO A 52 24.53 -2.67 5.73
N ASN A 53 24.61 -2.10 6.93
CA ASN A 53 23.61 -2.25 7.99
C ASN A 53 22.26 -1.60 7.65
N VAL A 54 22.22 -0.47 6.96
CA VAL A 54 20.98 0.23 6.58
C VAL A 54 20.30 -0.47 5.40
N LEU A 55 21.09 -0.93 4.41
CA LEU A 55 20.59 -1.72 3.29
C LEU A 55 20.03 -3.09 3.73
N ALA A 56 20.70 -3.77 4.68
CA ALA A 56 20.22 -5.03 5.23
C ALA A 56 18.91 -4.85 6.03
N ARG A 57 18.76 -3.74 6.77
CA ARG A 57 17.53 -3.41 7.50
C ARG A 57 16.36 -3.13 6.55
N ASN A 58 16.57 -2.33 5.51
CA ASN A 58 15.52 -2.01 4.52
C ASN A 58 15.10 -3.21 3.67
N LYS A 59 16.02 -4.16 3.39
CA LYS A 59 15.67 -5.42 2.73
C LYS A 59 14.70 -6.25 3.59
N ARG A 60 14.98 -6.38 4.90
CA ARG A 60 14.10 -7.14 5.82
C ARG A 60 12.69 -6.55 5.93
N ILE A 61 12.57 -5.22 5.92
CA ILE A 61 11.26 -4.54 5.99
C ILE A 61 10.46 -4.84 4.72
N ARG A 62 11.05 -4.68 3.53
CA ARG A 62 10.38 -5.05 2.26
C ARG A 62 10.00 -6.53 2.18
N ASP A 63 10.88 -7.43 2.62
CA ASP A 63 10.61 -8.86 2.62
C ASP A 63 9.46 -9.24 3.57
N ARG A 64 9.23 -8.42 4.62
CA ARG A 64 8.10 -8.59 5.53
C ARG A 64 6.80 -8.09 4.89
N GLU A 65 6.80 -6.87 4.36
CA GLU A 65 5.64 -6.29 3.67
C GLU A 65 5.17 -7.17 2.50
N TYR A 66 6.11 -7.68 1.70
CA TYR A 66 5.79 -8.58 0.59
C TYR A 66 5.15 -9.91 1.05
N ARG A 67 5.59 -10.45 2.19
CA ARG A 67 4.98 -11.66 2.77
C ARG A 67 3.59 -11.39 3.31
N GLU A 68 3.40 -10.27 4.02
CA GLU A 68 2.10 -9.85 4.55
C GLU A 68 1.10 -9.57 3.42
N GLU A 69 1.55 -9.05 2.28
CA GLU A 69 0.71 -8.84 1.09
C GLU A 69 0.36 -10.16 0.39
N ARG A 70 1.32 -11.08 0.23
CA ARG A 70 1.03 -12.43 -0.30
C ARG A 70 0.01 -13.18 0.53
N GLN A 71 0.15 -13.12 1.86
CA GLN A 71 -0.78 -13.81 2.77
C GLN A 71 -2.20 -13.28 2.61
N ARG A 72 -2.37 -11.95 2.53
CA ARG A 72 -3.70 -11.33 2.25
C ARG A 72 -4.31 -11.78 0.93
N ILE A 73 -3.50 -11.95 -0.11
CA ILE A 73 -3.97 -12.43 -1.42
C ILE A 73 -4.41 -13.90 -1.34
N GLU A 74 -3.66 -14.74 -0.63
CA GLU A 74 -4.00 -16.16 -0.43
C GLU A 74 -5.26 -16.33 0.42
N ASP A 75 -5.41 -15.54 1.48
CA ASP A 75 -6.61 -15.53 2.32
C ASP A 75 -7.86 -15.19 1.50
N GLN A 76 -7.80 -14.14 0.66
CA GLN A 76 -8.91 -13.79 -0.25
C GLN A 76 -9.25 -14.90 -1.25
N LYS A 77 -8.26 -15.63 -1.77
CA LYS A 77 -8.50 -16.77 -2.68
C LYS A 77 -9.20 -17.91 -1.94
N SER A 78 -8.78 -18.21 -0.72
CA SER A 78 -9.37 -19.28 0.10
C SER A 78 -10.83 -19.00 0.43
N GLU A 79 -11.19 -17.75 0.77
CA GLU A 79 -12.58 -17.38 1.05
C GLU A 79 -13.48 -17.49 -0.19
N LYS A 80 -12.99 -17.05 -1.36
CA LYS A 80 -13.72 -17.20 -2.63
C LYS A 80 -13.96 -18.67 -2.96
N GLN A 81 -12.98 -19.53 -2.71
CA GLN A 81 -13.10 -20.97 -2.93
C GLN A 81 -14.11 -21.62 -1.98
N LYS A 82 -14.07 -21.29 -0.68
CA LYS A 82 -15.07 -21.78 0.31
C LYS A 82 -16.50 -21.37 -0.04
N LYS A 83 -16.71 -20.13 -0.50
CA LYS A 83 -18.04 -19.66 -0.94
C LYS A 83 -18.54 -20.44 -2.15
N LYS A 84 -17.66 -20.77 -3.09
CA LYS A 84 -18.01 -21.58 -4.27
C LYS A 84 -18.38 -23.02 -3.88
N GLU A 85 -17.58 -23.64 -3.03
CA GLU A 85 -17.83 -25.02 -2.55
C GLU A 85 -19.17 -25.12 -1.80
N SER A 86 -19.48 -24.15 -0.95
CA SER A 86 -20.78 -24.10 -0.26
C SER A 86 -21.95 -23.97 -1.24
N ARG A 87 -21.79 -23.22 -2.34
CA ARG A 87 -22.85 -23.05 -3.35
C ARG A 87 -23.06 -24.31 -4.17
N ASP A 88 -21.97 -24.94 -4.60
CA ASP A 88 -22.02 -26.16 -5.41
C ASP A 88 -22.64 -27.32 -4.60
N ARG A 89 -22.36 -27.40 -3.29
CA ARG A 89 -23.01 -28.36 -2.39
C ARG A 89 -24.52 -28.13 -2.27
N LEU A 90 -24.97 -26.88 -2.19
CA LEU A 90 -26.41 -26.55 -2.14
C LEU A 90 -27.13 -26.96 -3.44
N LEU A 91 -26.51 -26.73 -4.60
CA LEU A 91 -27.07 -27.10 -5.90
C LEU A 91 -27.29 -28.62 -6.03
N LEU A 92 -26.35 -29.42 -5.52
CA LEU A 92 -26.46 -30.89 -5.54
C LEU A 92 -27.68 -31.40 -4.75
N TYR A 93 -28.04 -30.76 -3.63
CA TYR A 93 -29.22 -31.16 -2.84
C TYR A 93 -30.55 -30.72 -3.48
N MET A 94 -30.57 -29.64 -4.27
CA MET A 94 -31.79 -29.14 -4.91
C MET A 94 -32.15 -29.88 -6.20
N PHE A 95 -31.16 -30.41 -6.92
CA PHE A 95 -31.37 -31.14 -8.18
C PHE A 95 -32.40 -32.30 -8.10
N PRO A 96 -32.35 -33.23 -7.11
CA PRO A 96 -33.32 -34.32 -7.05
C PRO A 96 -34.75 -33.81 -6.78
N ILE A 97 -34.90 -32.77 -5.96
CA ILE A 97 -36.21 -32.19 -5.65
C ILE A 97 -36.85 -31.60 -6.91
N ILE A 98 -36.07 -30.81 -7.66
CA ILE A 98 -36.52 -30.22 -8.94
C ILE A 98 -36.91 -31.34 -9.92
N CYS A 99 -36.12 -32.41 -10.00
CA CYS A 99 -36.40 -33.55 -10.87
C CYS A 99 -37.75 -34.22 -10.54
N VAL A 100 -38.04 -34.46 -9.27
CA VAL A 100 -39.32 -35.06 -8.82
C VAL A 100 -40.51 -34.17 -9.15
N ILE A 101 -40.40 -32.87 -8.90
CA ILE A 101 -41.47 -31.91 -9.22
C ILE A 101 -41.75 -31.90 -10.74
N LEU A 102 -40.70 -31.88 -11.55
CA LEU A 102 -40.83 -31.95 -13.01
C LEU A 102 -41.52 -33.24 -13.46
N CYS A 103 -41.17 -34.39 -12.87
CA CYS A 103 -41.85 -35.65 -13.16
C CYS A 103 -43.35 -35.59 -12.85
N MET A 104 -43.75 -35.03 -11.70
CA MET A 104 -45.17 -34.88 -11.35
C MET A 104 -45.93 -33.96 -12.31
N LEU A 105 -45.28 -32.88 -12.80
CA LEU A 105 -45.88 -31.98 -13.79
C LEU A 105 -46.11 -32.68 -15.14
N ILE A 106 -45.18 -33.53 -15.56
CA ILE A 106 -45.31 -34.31 -16.80
C ILE A 106 -46.45 -35.32 -16.70
N ASP A 107 -46.63 -35.96 -15.54
CA ASP A 107 -47.74 -36.90 -15.33
C ASP A 107 -49.11 -36.22 -15.39
N MET A 108 -49.23 -34.97 -14.92
CA MET A 108 -50.47 -34.18 -15.04
C MET A 108 -50.80 -33.80 -16.48
N LEU A 109 -49.79 -33.65 -17.36
CA LEU A 109 -50.00 -33.33 -18.78
C LEU A 109 -50.34 -34.55 -19.64
N ARG A 110 -50.06 -35.76 -19.15
CA ARG A 110 -50.33 -37.02 -19.87
C ARG A 110 -51.73 -37.58 -19.63
N LYS A 111 -52.48 -37.04 -18.68
CA LYS A 111 -53.88 -37.36 -18.42
C LYS A 111 -54.78 -36.21 -18.87
#